data_AF-A0A7F8QXY6-F1
#
_entry.id   AF-A0A7F8QXY6-F1
#
_cell.length_a   1.000
_cell.length_b   1.000
_cell.length_c   1.000
_cell.angle_alpha   90.00
_cell.angle_beta   90.00
_cell.angle_gamma   90.00
#
_symmetry.space_group_name_H-M   'P 1'
#
loop_
_entity.id
_entity.type
_entity.pdbx_description
1 polymer ?
#
loop_
_entity_poly.entity_id
_entity_poly.type
_entity_poly.pdbx_seq_one_letter_code
_entity_poly.pdbx_strand_id
1 'polypeptide(L)'
;MKPAVAVLSTGSVCFPLNRPILAFYHSKNQGGKLAVLGSCHMFSDQYLDKEENIKIMDVVFQWLTTGDIHLNQIDAEDPEISDYMMLPDTATLSERLRVCLQEGDENPRDFTTLFDLSIYQLDTTSLPKVIKAHEQLNVKHEPLQLIQPQFETPLPALQPAVSRCAYPYLAN
;
A
#
# COMPACT_ATOMS: atom_id res chain seq x y z
N MET A 1 2.98 -18.30 23.74
CA MET A 1 4.24 -17.75 24.28
C MET A 1 4.94 -16.99 23.17
N LYS A 2 5.30 -15.73 23.39
CA LYS A 2 6.12 -14.97 22.44
C LYS A 2 7.50 -15.64 22.39
N PRO A 3 8.08 -15.87 21.21
CA PRO A 3 9.33 -16.62 21.09
C PRO A 3 10.55 -15.84 21.63
N ALA A 4 10.53 -14.51 21.52
CA ALA A 4 11.61 -13.62 21.92
C ALA A 4 11.28 -12.91 23.25
N VAL A 5 12.32 -12.66 24.04
CA VAL A 5 12.28 -12.00 25.35
C VAL A 5 12.98 -10.66 25.25
N ALA A 6 12.34 -9.60 25.75
CA ALA A 6 12.96 -8.28 25.85
C ALA A 6 13.86 -8.21 27.09
N VAL A 7 15.09 -7.72 26.93
CA VAL A 7 16.12 -7.70 27.98
C VAL A 7 16.49 -6.28 28.40
N LEU A 8 16.53 -5.34 27.45
CA LEU A 8 16.72 -3.92 27.75
C LEU A 8 15.56 -3.11 27.19
N SER A 9 15.21 -2.05 27.90
CA SER A 9 14.25 -1.04 27.46
C SER A 9 14.89 0.35 27.42
N THR A 10 14.22 1.31 26.78
CA THR A 10 14.61 2.72 26.76
C THR A 10 14.49 3.40 28.13
N GLY A 11 13.81 2.77 29.10
CA GLY A 11 13.59 3.31 30.44
C GLY A 11 12.57 4.46 30.52
N SER A 12 12.54 5.13 31.66
CA SER A 12 11.57 6.16 32.04
C SER A 12 11.94 7.60 31.63
N VAL A 13 13.16 7.81 31.13
CA VAL A 13 13.69 9.15 30.81
C VAL A 13 13.93 9.34 29.29
N CYS A 14 13.60 8.34 28.48
CA CYS A 14 13.79 8.35 27.03
C CYS A 14 12.44 8.27 26.29
N PHE A 15 12.30 8.95 25.16
CA PHE A 15 11.12 8.85 24.31
C PHE A 15 11.41 8.05 23.05
N PRO A 16 10.62 7.02 22.71
CA PRO A 16 9.44 6.51 23.43
C PRO A 16 9.77 5.76 24.73
N LEU A 17 8.93 5.93 25.76
CA LEU A 17 9.14 5.40 27.11
C LEU A 17 8.97 3.88 27.17
N ASN A 18 9.80 3.22 27.99
CA ASN A 18 9.75 1.79 28.30
C ASN A 18 9.59 0.89 27.05
N ARG A 19 10.30 1.21 25.96
CA ARG A 19 10.30 0.43 24.72
C ARG A 19 11.46 -0.56 24.70
N PRO A 20 11.27 -1.80 24.24
CA PRO A 20 12.35 -2.77 24.14
C PRO A 20 13.41 -2.31 23.12
N ILE A 21 14.68 -2.34 23.51
CA ILE A 21 15.83 -1.97 22.68
C ILE A 21 16.83 -3.13 22.48
N LEU A 22 16.82 -4.12 23.38
CA LEU A 22 17.54 -5.39 23.21
C LEU A 22 16.58 -6.55 23.45
N ALA A 23 16.56 -7.51 22.53
CA ALA A 23 15.77 -8.72 22.67
C ALA A 23 16.59 -9.97 22.34
N PHE A 24 16.35 -11.04 23.08
CA PHE A 24 16.97 -12.35 22.88
C PHE A 24 15.94 -13.36 22.40
N TYR A 25 16.37 -14.24 21.50
CA TYR A 25 15.62 -15.36 21.01
C TYR A 25 16.47 -16.61 21.07
N HIS A 26 15.94 -17.65 21.70
CA HIS A 26 16.58 -18.95 21.75
C HIS A 26 15.67 -20.00 21.10
N SER A 27 16.18 -20.64 20.04
CA SER A 27 15.46 -21.68 19.32
C SER A 27 15.52 -22.99 20.09
N LYS A 28 14.36 -23.43 20.60
CA LYS A 28 14.23 -24.71 21.33
C LYS A 28 14.54 -25.94 20.45
N ASN A 29 14.40 -25.81 19.13
CA ASN A 29 14.50 -26.95 18.20
C ASN A 29 15.92 -27.14 17.64
N GLN A 30 16.66 -26.06 17.44
CA GLN A 30 17.98 -26.10 16.77
C GLN A 30 19.11 -25.53 17.66
N GLY A 31 18.81 -25.08 18.88
CA GLY A 31 19.80 -24.51 19.80
C GLY A 31 20.36 -23.14 19.39
N GLY A 32 19.94 -22.60 18.25
CA GLY A 32 20.37 -21.29 17.76
C GLY A 32 19.97 -20.16 18.71
N LYS A 33 20.85 -19.17 18.83
CA LYS A 33 20.65 -17.95 19.63
C LYS A 33 20.68 -16.75 18.71
N LEU A 34 19.75 -15.82 18.93
CA LEU A 34 19.67 -14.56 18.21
C LEU A 34 19.54 -13.43 19.24
N ALA A 35 20.38 -12.42 19.11
CA ALA A 35 20.28 -11.18 19.87
C ALA A 35 20.07 -10.03 18.89
N VAL A 36 19.07 -9.19 19.14
CA VAL A 36 18.74 -8.02 18.33
C VAL A 36 18.89 -6.77 19.18
N LEU A 37 19.72 -5.85 18.72
CA LEU A 37 20.02 -4.57 19.36
C LEU A 37 19.52 -3.42 18.49
N GLY A 38 18.86 -2.44 19.11
CA GLY A 38 18.26 -1.30 18.42
C GLY A 38 19.26 -0.24 17.94
N SER A 39 20.51 -0.28 18.39
CA SER A 39 21.55 0.67 18.01
C SER A 39 22.91 0.00 17.86
N CYS A 40 23.53 0.15 16.68
CA CYS A 40 24.91 -0.26 16.46
C CYS A 40 25.92 0.71 17.09
N HIS A 41 25.54 1.98 17.25
CA HIS A 41 26.42 3.00 17.81
C HIS A 41 26.74 2.77 19.28
N MET A 42 25.92 2.00 20.00
CA MET A 42 26.18 1.62 21.40
C MET A 42 27.53 0.90 21.58
N PHE A 43 27.99 0.17 20.55
CA PHE A 43 29.27 -0.56 20.56
C PHE A 43 30.34 0.09 19.68
N SER A 44 30.16 1.35 19.29
CA SER A 44 31.20 2.10 18.59
C SER A 44 32.23 2.68 19.58
N ASP A 45 33.46 2.92 19.13
CA ASP A 45 34.56 3.46 19.93
C ASP A 45 34.19 4.74 20.70
N GLN A 46 33.25 5.54 20.16
CA GLN A 46 32.80 6.77 20.80
C GLN A 46 31.98 6.54 22.09
N TYR A 47 31.31 5.39 22.21
CA TYR A 47 30.36 5.09 23.29
C TYR A 47 30.69 3.82 24.07
N LEU A 48 31.58 2.96 23.58
CA LEU A 48 31.92 1.69 24.22
C LEU A 48 32.50 1.88 25.62
N ASP A 49 33.46 2.80 25.76
CA ASP A 49 34.11 3.12 27.04
C ASP A 49 33.31 4.11 27.89
N LYS A 50 32.16 4.57 27.39
CA LYS A 50 31.29 5.48 28.13
C LYS A 50 30.26 4.69 28.92
N GLU A 51 30.03 5.15 30.14
CA GLU A 51 29.14 4.52 31.09
C GLU A 51 29.49 3.03 31.30
N GLU A 52 28.50 2.14 31.25
CA GLU A 52 28.70 0.70 31.44
C GLU A 52 28.38 -0.10 30.16
N ASN A 53 28.51 0.53 28.98
CA ASN A 53 28.20 -0.10 27.69
C ASN A 53 29.06 -1.34 27.42
N ILE A 54 30.32 -1.34 27.87
CA ILE A 54 31.21 -2.50 27.79
C ILE A 54 30.64 -3.72 28.53
N LYS A 55 29.99 -3.54 29.69
CA LYS A 55 29.37 -4.65 30.45
C LYS A 55 28.17 -5.24 29.71
N ILE A 56 27.38 -4.38 29.04
CA ILE A 56 26.26 -4.83 28.21
C ILE A 56 26.78 -5.69 27.06
N MET A 57 27.87 -5.25 26.41
CA MET A 57 28.53 -5.98 25.34
C MET A 57 28.99 -7.37 25.83
N ASP A 58 29.69 -7.42 26.97
CA ASP A 58 30.17 -8.67 27.56
C ASP A 58 29.02 -9.65 27.85
N VAL A 59 27.92 -9.19 28.43
CA VAL A 59 26.74 -10.03 28.70
C VAL A 59 26.11 -10.56 27.41
N VAL A 60 26.00 -9.73 26.36
CA VAL A 60 25.45 -10.15 25.06
C VAL A 60 26.33 -11.22 24.42
N PHE A 61 27.64 -11.01 24.37
CA PHE A 61 28.57 -11.99 23.78
C PHE A 61 28.67 -13.27 24.60
N GLN A 62 28.68 -13.16 25.93
CA GLN A 62 28.67 -14.32 26.82
C GLN A 62 27.37 -15.11 26.66
N TRP A 63 26.22 -14.45 26.51
CA TRP A 63 24.96 -15.14 26.26
C TRP A 63 24.94 -15.85 24.89
N LEU A 64 25.51 -15.23 23.85
CA LEU A 64 25.60 -15.84 22.52
C LEU A 64 26.59 -17.02 22.46
N THR A 65 27.74 -16.89 23.12
CA THR A 65 28.87 -17.83 23.02
C THR A 65 28.77 -18.97 24.04
N THR A 66 28.25 -18.68 25.24
CA THR A 66 28.25 -19.61 26.38
C THR A 66 26.84 -20.09 26.69
N GLY A 67 26.70 -21.34 27.16
CA GLY A 67 25.42 -21.94 27.53
C GLY A 67 24.91 -21.57 28.92
N ASP A 68 25.72 -20.88 29.72
CA ASP A 68 25.56 -20.80 31.17
C ASP A 68 24.63 -19.68 31.64
N ILE A 69 24.33 -18.71 30.77
CA ILE A 69 23.43 -17.60 31.11
C ILE A 69 21.99 -18.02 30.81
N HIS A 70 21.26 -18.32 31.88
CA HIS A 70 19.81 -18.54 31.85
C HIS A 70 19.07 -17.25 32.20
N LEU A 71 18.09 -16.89 31.38
CA LEU A 71 17.20 -15.76 31.65
C LEU A 71 16.25 -16.11 32.80
N ASN A 72 15.95 -15.12 33.65
CA ASN A 72 14.94 -15.25 34.69
C ASN A 72 13.58 -15.54 34.06
N GLN A 73 12.92 -16.61 34.51
CA GLN A 73 11.63 -17.02 33.94
C GLN A 73 10.51 -16.01 34.22
N ILE A 74 10.57 -15.34 35.37
CA ILE A 74 9.57 -14.31 35.77
C ILE A 74 9.66 -13.11 34.82
N ASP A 75 10.85 -12.53 34.69
CA ASP A 75 11.10 -11.37 33.82
C ASP A 75 10.89 -11.70 32.33
N ALA A 76 11.10 -12.98 31.96
CA ALA A 76 10.88 -13.44 30.59
C ALA A 76 9.38 -13.61 30.26
N GLU A 77 8.54 -13.93 31.24
CA GLU A 77 7.09 -14.06 31.06
C GLU A 77 6.39 -12.70 31.07
N ASP A 78 6.81 -11.79 31.95
CA ASP A 78 6.23 -10.45 32.08
C ASP A 78 7.30 -9.34 32.14
N PRO A 79 7.90 -8.98 30.98
CA PRO A 79 8.86 -7.88 30.93
C PRO A 79 8.17 -6.53 31.15
N GLU A 80 8.78 -5.65 31.96
CA GLU A 80 8.31 -4.28 32.23
C GLU A 80 8.46 -3.34 31.01
N ILE A 81 7.77 -3.65 29.92
CA ILE A 81 7.75 -2.86 28.69
C ILE A 81 6.35 -2.31 28.45
N SER A 82 6.28 -1.09 27.88
CA SER A 82 5.00 -0.52 27.48
C SER A 82 4.45 -1.19 26.22
N ASP A 83 3.13 -1.33 26.16
CA ASP A 83 2.43 -1.88 24.99
C ASP A 83 2.57 -0.99 23.76
N TYR A 84 2.82 -1.61 22.62
CA TYR A 84 3.02 -0.90 21.36
C TYR A 84 1.66 -0.43 20.82
N MET A 85 1.41 0.88 20.88
CA MET A 85 0.28 1.48 20.21
C MET A 85 0.67 1.71 18.75
N MET A 86 0.37 0.73 17.90
CA MET A 86 0.57 0.85 16.45
C MET A 86 -0.44 1.87 15.91
N LEU A 87 0.02 3.09 15.67
CA LEU A 87 -0.76 4.06 14.91
C LEU A 87 -0.55 3.75 13.41
N PRO A 88 -1.62 3.62 12.61
CA PRO A 88 -1.47 3.47 11.18
C PRO A 88 -0.86 4.76 10.59
N ASP A 89 -0.15 4.63 9.48
CA ASP A 89 0.38 5.78 8.75
C ASP A 89 -0.78 6.61 8.18
N THR A 90 -1.15 7.65 8.93
CA THR A 90 -2.25 8.55 8.56
C THR A 90 -1.92 9.38 7.33
N ALA A 91 -0.65 9.67 7.06
CA ALA A 91 -0.23 10.42 5.89
C ALA A 91 -0.47 9.59 4.62
N THR A 92 0.05 8.35 4.58
CA THR A 92 -0.19 7.42 3.46
C THR A 92 -1.68 7.09 3.30
N LEU A 93 -2.42 6.94 4.40
CA LEU A 93 -3.86 6.69 4.34
C LEU A 93 -4.67 7.90 3.86
N SER A 94 -4.17 9.13 4.06
CA SER A 94 -4.81 10.35 3.58
C SER A 94 -4.64 10.58 2.09
N GLU A 95 -3.52 10.11 1.51
CA GLU A 95 -3.25 10.18 0.07
C GLU A 95 -4.13 9.21 -0.74
N ARG A 96 -4.68 8.17 -0.09
CA ARG A 96 -5.63 7.28 -0.74
C ARG A 96 -6.93 8.04 -1.00
N LEU A 97 -7.17 8.36 -2.27
CA LEU A 97 -8.46 8.84 -2.77
C LEU A 97 -9.58 7.92 -2.27
N ARG A 98 -10.30 8.39 -1.25
CA ARG A 98 -11.55 7.78 -0.84
C ARG A 98 -12.60 8.26 -1.81
N VAL A 99 -13.08 7.38 -2.67
CA VAL A 99 -14.32 7.61 -3.39
C VAL A 99 -15.41 7.58 -2.33
N CYS A 100 -15.72 8.74 -1.75
CA CYS A 100 -17.00 8.90 -1.09
C CYS A 100 -18.03 8.66 -2.19
N LEU A 101 -18.69 7.51 -2.18
CA LEU A 101 -19.96 7.39 -2.88
C LEU A 101 -20.80 8.55 -2.34
N GLN A 102 -21.19 9.46 -3.22
CA GLN A 102 -22.20 10.46 -2.88
C GLN A 102 -23.36 9.67 -2.28
N GLU A 103 -23.69 9.97 -1.02
CA GLU A 103 -24.87 9.38 -0.40
C GLU A 103 -26.02 9.62 -1.37
N GLY A 104 -26.71 8.53 -1.75
CA GLY A 104 -27.89 8.67 -2.60
C GLY A 104 -28.89 9.57 -1.88
N ASP A 105 -29.57 10.43 -2.63
CA ASP A 105 -30.67 11.23 -2.09
C ASP A 105 -31.66 10.31 -1.37
N GLU A 106 -32.28 10.79 -0.28
CA GLU A 106 -33.27 9.99 0.44
C GLU A 106 -34.35 9.47 -0.52
N ASN A 107 -34.56 8.15 -0.52
CA ASN A 107 -35.60 7.56 -1.32
C ASN A 107 -36.96 8.22 -0.99
N PRO A 108 -37.76 8.59 -2.01
CA PRO A 108 -39.07 9.18 -1.77
C PRO A 108 -39.93 8.24 -0.91
N ARG A 109 -40.64 8.82 0.07
CA ARG A 109 -41.49 8.08 1.01
C ARG A 109 -42.59 7.26 0.33
N ASP A 110 -43.01 7.71 -0.84
CA ASP A 110 -44.00 7.04 -1.67
C ASP A 110 -43.32 6.31 -2.83
N PHE A 111 -43.22 4.99 -2.72
CA PHE A 111 -42.60 4.12 -3.74
C PHE A 111 -43.32 4.17 -5.09
N THR A 112 -44.58 4.63 -5.14
CA THR A 112 -45.34 4.72 -6.39
C THR A 112 -44.79 5.78 -7.34
N THR A 113 -44.06 6.77 -6.82
CA THR A 113 -43.36 7.80 -7.62
C THR A 113 -42.20 7.25 -8.43
N LEU A 114 -41.70 6.06 -8.09
CA LEU A 114 -40.63 5.38 -8.82
C LEU A 114 -41.17 4.64 -10.07
N PHE A 115 -42.49 4.49 -10.19
CA PHE A 115 -43.12 3.80 -11.32
C PHE A 115 -43.68 4.82 -12.31
N ASP A 116 -42.92 5.11 -13.35
CA ASP A 116 -43.41 5.90 -14.48
C ASP A 116 -44.09 4.97 -15.50
N LEU A 117 -45.42 4.97 -15.48
CA LEU A 117 -46.26 4.18 -16.40
C LEU A 117 -46.38 4.84 -17.79
N SER A 118 -45.88 6.08 -17.99
CA SER A 118 -45.96 6.79 -19.26
C SER A 118 -44.94 6.29 -20.30
N ILE A 119 -43.91 5.56 -19.87
CA ILE A 119 -42.83 5.04 -20.73
C ILE A 119 -43.37 3.99 -21.73
N TYR A 120 -44.54 3.40 -21.47
CA TYR A 120 -45.22 2.45 -22.37
C TYR A 120 -46.19 3.10 -23.36
N GLN A 121 -45.92 4.33 -23.81
CA GLN A 121 -46.70 4.95 -24.88
C GLN A 121 -45.99 4.75 -26.24
N LEU A 122 -46.60 3.96 -27.13
CA LEU A 122 -46.17 3.86 -28.53
C LEU A 122 -46.56 5.15 -29.26
N ASP A 123 -45.68 6.15 -29.23
CA ASP A 123 -45.90 7.41 -29.92
C ASP A 123 -45.50 7.30 -31.40
N THR A 124 -46.48 7.45 -32.30
CA THR A 124 -46.29 7.40 -33.75
C THR A 124 -46.15 8.79 -34.38
N THR A 125 -46.09 9.87 -33.58
CA THR A 125 -45.93 11.24 -34.08
C THR A 125 -44.66 11.46 -34.93
N SER A 126 -43.60 10.69 -34.68
CA SER A 126 -42.33 10.79 -35.40
C SER A 126 -42.30 9.99 -36.71
N LEU A 127 -43.21 9.04 -36.88
CA LEU A 127 -43.23 8.10 -38.01
C LEU A 127 -43.39 8.80 -39.38
N PRO A 128 -44.24 9.84 -39.55
CA PRO A 128 -44.33 10.59 -40.81
C PRO A 128 -43.03 11.33 -41.17
N LYS A 129 -42.25 11.78 -40.17
CA LYS A 129 -40.96 12.44 -40.43
C LYS A 129 -39.93 11.46 -40.93
N VAL A 130 -39.92 10.23 -40.38
CA VAL A 130 -39.02 9.16 -40.81
C VAL A 130 -39.33 8.72 -42.23
N ILE A 131 -40.60 8.56 -42.60
CA ILE A 131 -41.01 8.21 -43.97
C ILE A 131 -40.54 9.28 -44.98
N LYS A 132 -40.76 10.56 -44.67
CA LYS A 132 -40.28 11.67 -45.52
C LYS A 132 -38.76 11.72 -45.64
N ALA A 133 -38.04 11.49 -44.55
CA ALA A 133 -36.57 11.47 -44.57
C ALA A 133 -36.05 10.29 -45.42
N HIS A 134 -36.72 9.14 -45.36
CA HIS A 134 -36.38 7.98 -46.18
C HIS A 134 -36.54 8.27 -47.69
N GLU A 135 -37.63 8.94 -48.09
CA GLU A 135 -37.83 9.39 -49.48
C GLU A 135 -36.72 10.36 -49.92
N GLN A 136 -36.30 11.29 -49.05
CA GLN A 136 -35.23 12.24 -49.34
C GLN A 136 -33.86 11.58 -49.48
N LEU A 137 -33.58 10.55 -48.68
CA LEU A 137 -32.30 9.84 -48.68
C LEU A 137 -32.16 8.85 -49.85
N ASN A 138 -33.26 8.60 -50.61
CA ASN A 138 -33.30 7.73 -51.78
C ASN A 138 -32.61 6.37 -51.56
N VAL A 139 -32.79 5.82 -50.36
CA VAL A 139 -32.21 4.54 -49.97
C VAL A 139 -33.02 3.42 -50.60
N LYS A 140 -32.36 2.43 -51.20
CA LYS A 140 -33.02 1.27 -51.79
C LYS A 140 -33.71 0.44 -50.69
N HIS A 141 -34.97 0.07 -50.91
CA HIS A 141 -35.69 -0.88 -50.06
C HIS A 141 -35.23 -2.31 -50.32
N GLU A 142 -34.03 -2.64 -49.85
CA GLU A 142 -33.46 -3.98 -49.93
C GLU A 142 -33.03 -4.43 -48.51
N PRO A 143 -33.10 -5.73 -48.18
CA PRO A 143 -32.59 -6.22 -46.90
C PRO A 143 -31.10 -5.86 -46.78
N LEU A 144 -30.73 -5.24 -45.66
CA LEU A 144 -29.37 -4.76 -45.42
C LEU A 144 -28.37 -5.90 -45.60
N GLN A 145 -27.47 -5.76 -46.57
CA GLN A 145 -26.33 -6.65 -46.75
C GLN A 145 -25.11 -6.09 -46.02
N LEU A 146 -24.29 -6.97 -45.46
CA LEU A 146 -23.05 -6.58 -44.81
C LEU A 146 -22.07 -6.06 -45.88
N ILE A 147 -21.91 -4.74 -45.99
CA ILE A 147 -20.88 -4.13 -46.82
C ILE A 147 -19.54 -4.42 -46.14
N GLN A 148 -18.68 -5.23 -46.77
CA GLN A 148 -17.32 -5.41 -46.28
C GLN A 148 -16.55 -4.09 -46.48
N PRO A 149 -16.00 -3.48 -45.42
CA PRO A 149 -15.27 -2.23 -45.55
C PRO A 149 -14.02 -2.45 -46.40
N GLN A 150 -13.91 -1.72 -47.51
CA GLN A 150 -12.66 -1.63 -48.26
C GLN A 150 -11.77 -0.60 -47.57
N PHE A 151 -10.79 -1.08 -46.81
CA PHE A 151 -9.73 -0.23 -46.27
C PHE A 151 -8.69 -0.02 -47.36
N GLU A 152 -8.71 1.15 -48.01
CA GLU A 152 -7.52 1.60 -48.71
C GLU A 152 -6.41 1.80 -47.67
N THR A 153 -5.27 1.14 -47.85
CA THR A 153 -4.10 1.23 -46.98
C THR A 153 -3.04 2.13 -47.62
N PRO A 154 -3.14 3.47 -47.53
CA PRO A 154 -2.19 4.38 -48.16
C PRO A 154 -0.99 4.72 -47.25
N LEU A 155 -0.65 3.90 -46.25
CA LEU A 155 0.44 4.22 -45.34
C LEU A 155 1.74 3.55 -45.78
N PRO A 156 2.75 4.31 -46.24
CA PRO A 156 4.09 3.77 -46.45
C PRO A 156 4.70 3.31 -45.11
N ALA A 157 5.64 2.37 -45.18
CA ALA A 157 6.24 1.75 -43.99
C ALA A 157 6.92 2.80 -43.06
N LEU A 158 6.58 2.75 -41.78
CA LEU A 158 7.09 3.67 -40.76
C LEU A 158 8.59 3.45 -40.52
N GLN A 159 9.37 4.54 -40.44
CA GLN A 159 10.77 4.53 -40.01
C GLN A 159 10.91 5.12 -38.59
N PRO A 160 11.78 4.56 -37.74
CA PRO A 160 11.98 5.04 -36.38
C PRO A 160 12.71 6.39 -36.32
N ALA A 161 12.20 7.33 -35.52
CA ALA A 161 12.78 8.64 -35.32
C ALA A 161 13.97 8.55 -34.35
N VAL A 162 15.19 8.67 -34.87
CA VAL A 162 16.42 8.72 -34.06
C VAL A 162 16.78 10.18 -33.78
N SER A 163 16.34 10.71 -32.64
CA SER A 163 16.80 12.03 -32.17
C SER A 163 18.17 11.89 -31.49
N ARG A 164 19.21 12.53 -32.06
CA ARG A 164 20.52 12.68 -31.40
C ARG A 164 20.38 13.67 -30.23
N CYS A 165 20.81 13.27 -29.04
CA CYS A 165 21.02 14.20 -27.92
C CYS A 165 22.13 15.19 -28.26
N ALA A 166 21.77 16.46 -28.46
CA ALA A 166 22.71 17.58 -28.49
C ALA A 166 22.78 18.18 -27.08
N TYR A 167 23.93 18.09 -26.42
CA TYR A 167 24.24 18.89 -25.24
C TYR A 167 24.96 20.16 -25.67
N PRO A 168 24.47 21.36 -25.34
CA PRO A 168 25.23 22.58 -25.50
C PRO A 168 25.58 23.22 -24.13
N TYR A 169 26.90 23.37 -23.92
CA TYR A 169 27.62 24.31 -23.04
C TYR A 169 27.86 24.01 -21.54
N LEU A 170 29.13 23.79 -21.21
CA LEU A 170 29.99 24.62 -20.34
C LEU A 170 31.41 24.54 -20.97
N ALA A 171 31.90 25.53 -21.72
CA ALA A 171 32.55 26.77 -21.28
C ALA A 171 33.78 26.52 -20.38
N ASN A 172 34.96 26.54 -21.01
CA ASN A 172 36.23 27.06 -20.47
C ASN A 172 36.78 28.04 -21.50
#